data_AF-A0A6L5Z1T7-F1
#
_entry.id   AF-A0A6L5Z1T7-F1
#
_cell.length_a   1.000
_cell.length_b   1.000
_cell.length_c   1.000
_cell.angle_alpha   90.00
_cell.angle_beta   90.00
_cell.angle_gamma   90.00
#
_symmetry.space_group_name_H-M   'P 1'
#
loop_
_entity.id
_entity.type
_entity.pdbx_description
1 polymer ?
#
loop_
_entity_poly.entity_id
_entity_poly.type
_entity_poly.pdbx_seq_one_letter_code
_entity_poly.pdbx_strand_id
1 'polypeptide(L)'
;MSAPHDSPEKQARRHKPALGGIALSLIVGGLFALLIAAWAILGGDDPDGAETRIEGLTGEEVEVEDDDPIETVPATETQIDPGQ
;
A
#
# COMPACT_ATOMS: atom_id res chain seq x y z
N MET A 1 39.04 36.65 -22.04
CA MET A 1 37.63 36.55 -22.46
C MET A 1 36.76 37.02 -21.30
N SER A 2 35.96 38.07 -21.51
CA SER A 2 35.03 38.61 -20.53
C SER A 2 33.91 37.59 -20.30
N ALA A 3 33.66 37.23 -19.04
CA ALA A 3 32.64 36.25 -18.70
C ALA A 3 31.26 36.65 -19.27
N PRO A 4 30.45 35.70 -19.74
CA PRO A 4 29.08 35.97 -20.19
C PRO A 4 28.33 36.76 -19.12
N HIS A 5 27.64 37.83 -19.52
CA HIS A 5 26.86 38.71 -18.65
C HIS A 5 25.56 38.05 -18.15
N ASP A 6 25.65 36.81 -17.69
CA ASP A 6 24.54 36.09 -17.10
C ASP A 6 24.30 36.64 -15.69
N SER A 7 23.29 37.51 -15.55
CA SER A 7 22.91 38.02 -14.24
C SER A 7 22.09 36.95 -13.51
N PRO A 8 22.50 36.53 -12.30
CA PRO A 8 21.80 35.48 -11.55
C PRO A 8 20.34 35.85 -11.25
N GLU A 9 20.01 37.15 -11.17
CA GLU A 9 18.62 37.61 -11.00
C GLU A 9 17.71 37.31 -12.18
N LYS A 10 18.22 37.35 -13.42
CA LYS A 10 17.42 37.01 -14.61
C LYS A 10 17.10 35.53 -14.65
N GLN A 11 18.07 34.67 -14.30
CA GLN A 11 17.86 33.23 -14.20
C GLN A 11 16.90 32.90 -13.06
N ALA A 12 17.10 33.45 -11.86
CA ALA A 12 16.21 33.24 -10.73
C ALA A 12 14.76 33.61 -11.06
N ARG A 13 14.50 34.75 -11.74
CA ARG A 13 13.14 35.12 -12.18
C ARG A 13 12.51 34.11 -13.14
N ARG A 14 13.30 33.47 -14.00
CA ARG A 14 12.82 32.51 -14.99
C ARG A 14 12.47 31.15 -14.37
N HIS A 15 13.13 30.78 -13.28
CA HIS A 15 12.89 29.50 -12.58
C HIS A 15 11.82 29.58 -11.47
N LYS A 16 11.53 30.77 -10.95
CA LYS A 16 10.44 31.01 -9.97
C LYS A 16 9.09 30.35 -10.32
N PRO A 17 8.57 30.43 -11.56
CA PRO A 17 7.29 29.79 -11.88
C PRO A 17 7.36 28.25 -11.79
N ALA A 18 8.49 27.64 -12.19
CA ALA A 18 8.67 26.20 -12.09
C ALA A 18 8.74 25.73 -10.63
N LEU A 19 9.46 26.45 -9.79
CA LEU A 19 9.50 26.22 -8.34
C LEU A 19 8.10 26.37 -7.71
N GLY A 20 7.32 27.35 -8.15
CA GLY A 20 5.93 27.53 -7.72
C GLY A 20 5.03 26.37 -8.11
N GLY A 21 5.16 25.84 -9.34
CA GLY A 21 4.40 24.68 -9.80
C GLY A 21 4.71 23.41 -9.01
N ILE A 22 5.99 23.17 -8.70
CA ILE A 22 6.40 22.04 -7.84
C ILE A 22 5.81 22.19 -6.43
N ALA A 23 5.94 23.37 -5.83
CA ALA A 23 5.39 23.63 -4.50
C ALA A 23 3.86 23.42 -4.46
N LEU A 24 3.15 23.91 -5.47
CA LEU A 24 1.70 23.70 -5.59
C LEU A 24 1.36 22.20 -5.72
N SER A 25 2.12 21.46 -6.51
CA SER A 25 1.92 20.02 -6.71
C SER A 25 2.10 19.24 -5.39
N LEU A 26 3.11 19.59 -4.60
CA LEU A 26 3.33 18.99 -3.27
C LEU A 26 2.18 19.28 -2.31
N ILE A 27 1.65 20.51 -2.32
CA ILE A 27 0.51 20.90 -1.48
C ILE A 27 -0.73 20.10 -1.88
N VAL A 28 -1.07 20.06 -3.16
CA VAL A 28 -2.25 19.35 -3.66
C VAL A 28 -2.13 17.86 -3.40
N GLY A 29 -0.99 17.26 -3.72
CA GLY A 29 -0.73 15.84 -3.49
C GLY A 29 -0.77 15.47 -2.00
N GLY A 30 -0.17 16.30 -1.15
CA GLY A 30 -0.23 16.13 0.31
C GLY A 30 -1.65 16.22 0.86
N LEU A 31 -2.45 17.19 0.36
CA LEU A 31 -3.85 17.32 0.75
C LEU A 31 -4.65 16.08 0.35
N PHE A 32 -4.43 15.57 -0.86
CA PHE A 32 -5.13 14.39 -1.37
C PHE A 32 -4.76 13.13 -0.58
N ALA A 33 -3.48 12.96 -0.25
CA ALA A 33 -3.02 11.87 0.61
C ALA A 33 -3.68 11.91 2.00
N LEU A 34 -3.80 13.11 2.60
CA LEU A 34 -4.49 13.28 3.89
C LEU A 34 -5.97 12.94 3.80
N LEU A 35 -6.65 13.32 2.71
CA LEU A 35 -8.06 12.99 2.50
C LEU A 35 -8.27 11.48 2.39
N ILE A 36 -7.43 10.78 1.61
CA ILE A 36 -7.49 9.32 1.48
C ILE A 36 -7.21 8.65 2.82
N ALA A 37 -6.18 9.09 3.54
CA ALA A 37 -5.87 8.54 4.86
C ALA A 37 -7.03 8.72 5.85
N ALA A 38 -7.64 9.92 5.89
CA ALA A 38 -8.82 10.17 6.71
C ALA A 38 -9.98 9.26 6.30
N TRP A 39 -10.24 9.11 4.99
CA TRP A 39 -11.31 8.25 4.50
C TRP A 39 -11.08 6.77 4.87
N ALA A 40 -9.86 6.27 4.75
CA ALA A 40 -9.51 4.90 5.13
C ALA A 40 -9.64 4.65 6.63
N ILE A 41 -9.34 5.65 7.47
CA ILE A 41 -9.50 5.53 8.94
C ILE A 41 -10.99 5.58 9.33
N LEU A 42 -11.78 6.42 8.67
CA LEU A 42 -13.20 6.61 9.00
C LEU A 42 -14.13 5.55 8.37
N GLY A 43 -13.69 4.89 7.29
CA GLY A 43 -14.51 3.95 6.53
C GLY A 43 -13.85 2.59 6.28
N GLY A 44 -12.72 2.30 6.92
CA GLY A 44 -12.14 0.97 6.91
C GLY A 44 -12.97 0.03 7.76
N ASP A 45 -13.26 -1.17 7.23
CA ASP A 45 -13.91 -2.23 7.99
C ASP A 45 -13.11 -2.48 9.29
N ASP A 46 -13.80 -2.44 10.42
CA ASP A 46 -13.25 -2.89 11.69
C ASP A 46 -12.70 -4.33 11.52
N PRO A 47 -11.68 -4.74 12.28
CA PRO A 47 -11.16 -6.12 12.19
C PRO A 47 -12.24 -7.19 12.40
N ASP A 48 -13.39 -6.82 12.98
CA ASP A 48 -14.61 -7.63 13.09
C ASP A 48 -15.22 -8.02 11.71
N GLY A 49 -14.78 -7.41 10.60
CA GLY A 49 -15.12 -7.85 9.24
C GLY A 49 -14.22 -8.97 8.70
N ALA A 50 -13.12 -9.30 9.39
CA ALA A 50 -12.15 -10.31 8.96
C ALA A 50 -12.67 -11.74 9.07
N GLU A 51 -13.64 -11.99 9.94
CA GLU A 51 -14.40 -13.25 10.01
C GLU A 51 -15.27 -13.48 8.77
N THR A 52 -15.52 -12.48 7.91
CA THR A 52 -16.30 -12.69 6.68
C THR A 52 -15.40 -12.55 5.45
N ARG A 53 -15.19 -13.66 4.74
CA ARG A 53 -14.44 -13.68 3.48
C ARG A 53 -15.39 -13.82 2.30
N ILE A 54 -15.24 -12.95 1.31
CA ILE A 54 -15.97 -13.07 0.04
C ILE A 54 -15.37 -14.20 -0.80
N GLU A 55 -16.18 -15.20 -1.16
CA GLU A 55 -15.77 -16.30 -2.03
C GLU A 55 -15.52 -15.80 -3.48
N GLY A 56 -14.33 -16.07 -4.02
CA GLY A 56 -13.90 -15.54 -5.33
C GLY A 56 -14.64 -16.09 -6.55
N LEU A 57 -15.44 -17.15 -6.39
CA LEU A 57 -16.21 -17.77 -7.48
C LEU A 57 -17.66 -17.28 -7.54
N THR A 58 -18.31 -17.11 -6.39
CA THR A 58 -19.74 -16.84 -6.26
C THR A 58 -20.05 -15.44 -5.74
N GLY A 59 -19.09 -14.80 -5.06
CA GLY A 59 -19.28 -13.52 -4.37
C GLY A 59 -20.08 -13.64 -3.06
N GLU A 60 -20.29 -14.86 -2.55
CA GLU A 60 -20.98 -15.10 -1.28
C GLU A 60 -20.08 -14.74 -0.09
N GLU A 61 -20.69 -14.18 0.95
CA GLU A 61 -20.06 -13.92 2.24
C GLU A 61 -19.95 -15.25 3.01
N VAL A 62 -18.73 -15.72 3.25
CA VAL A 62 -18.46 -16.95 4.01
C VAL A 62 -17.82 -16.59 5.34
N GLU A 63 -18.43 -17.05 6.43
CA GLU A 63 -17.86 -16.94 7.78
C GLU A 63 -16.64 -17.86 7.89
N VAL A 64 -15.50 -17.29 8.28
CA VAL A 64 -14.23 -17.99 8.47
C VAL A 64 -14.21 -18.47 9.92
N GLU A 65 -14.48 -19.77 10.11
CA GLU A 65 -14.38 -20.41 11.41
C GLU A 65 -12.88 -20.64 11.73
N ASP A 66 -12.35 -19.90 12.71
CA ASP A 66 -10.92 -19.90 13.11
C ASP A 66 -10.44 -21.19 13.83
N ASP A 67 -11.13 -22.33 13.66
CA ASP A 67 -10.84 -23.57 14.40
C ASP A 67 -10.33 -24.73 13.53
N ASP A 68 -9.50 -24.43 12.54
CA ASP A 68 -8.57 -25.42 12.00
C ASP A 68 -7.16 -25.12 12.55
N PRO A 69 -6.73 -25.72 13.68
CA PRO A 69 -5.30 -25.82 13.92
C PRO A 69 -4.74 -26.47 12.67
N ILE A 70 -3.78 -25.82 12.01
CA ILE A 70 -3.01 -26.39 10.90
C ILE A 70 -2.79 -27.86 11.26
N GLU A 71 -3.52 -28.77 10.62
CA GLU A 71 -3.24 -30.19 10.76
C GLU A 71 -1.83 -30.29 10.20
N THR A 72 -0.85 -30.33 11.09
CA THR A 72 0.47 -30.79 10.73
C THR A 72 0.22 -32.19 10.24
N VAL A 73 0.10 -32.33 8.90
CA VAL A 73 0.03 -33.62 8.25
C VAL A 73 1.14 -34.42 8.91
N PRO A 74 0.83 -35.48 9.70
CA PRO A 74 1.88 -36.21 10.36
C PRO A 74 2.76 -36.69 9.22
N ALA A 75 4.02 -36.22 9.21
CA ALA A 75 5.00 -36.64 8.23
C ALA A 75 4.86 -38.16 8.18
N THR A 76 4.45 -38.69 7.02
CA THR A 76 4.28 -40.12 6.84
C THR A 76 5.66 -40.71 7.09
N GLU A 77 5.89 -41.13 8.33
CA GLU A 77 7.03 -41.93 8.69
C GLU A 77 6.80 -43.21 7.91
N THR A 78 7.43 -43.28 6.74
CA THR A 78 7.54 -44.51 5.98
C THR A 78 8.43 -45.39 6.83
N GLN A 79 7.80 -46.08 7.78
CA GLN A 79 8.37 -47.20 8.49
C GLN A 79 8.57 -48.30 7.43
N ILE A 80 9.72 -48.26 6.75
CA ILE A 80 10.22 -49.41 6.01
C ILE A 80 10.57 -50.43 7.09
N ASP A 81 9.68 -51.39 7.28
CA ASP A 81 9.95 -52.63 8.01
C ASP A 81 10.95 -53.45 7.17
N PRO A 82 12.23 -53.59 7.57
CA PRO A 82 13.18 -54.44 6.90
C PRO A 82 13.19 -55.81 7.56
N GLY A 83 12.05 -56.51 7.53
CA GLY A 83 12.01 -57.93 7.81
C GLY A 83 10.68 -58.41 8.34
N GLN A 84 9.82 -58.90 7.43
CA GLN A 84 9.27 -60.26 7.37
C GLN A 84 8.69 -60.53 5.98
#